data_AF-A0A7S0G8J6-F1
#
_entry.id   AF-A0A7S0G8J6-F1
#
_cell.length_a   1.000
_cell.length_b   1.000
_cell.length_c   1.000
_cell.angle_alpha   90.00
_cell.angle_beta   90.00
_cell.angle_gamma   90.00
#
_symmetry.space_group_name_H-M   'P 1'
#
loop_
_entity.id
_entity.type
_entity.pdbx_description
1 polymer ?
#
loop_
_entity_poly.entity_id
_entity_poly.type
_entity_poly.pdbx_seq_one_letter_code
_entity_poly.pdbx_strand_id
1 'polypeptide(L)'
;MMGKVVEMWEYLTPFERHDYFNIFTLTPVSVMCLLAVERAELRRLLFICFALYTLADCGWIVVAPKSVKDSSGILLHHALALLLLGVPILYPEYSFYGTITLSVELNTWLLITKRHVFWRPLRLVLDALFYVSWVVIRLIFYPYLLSRFVLCAMEKLEQQIYTHPVLLVPIYMSILCFMQFKWTWEIVKKNIIGRPQPVERKTG
;
A
#
# COMPACT_ATOMS: atom_id res chain seq x y z
N MET A 1 10.78 32.81 2.14
CA MET A 1 10.57 31.45 2.70
C MET A 1 10.50 30.38 1.59
N MET A 2 9.80 30.62 0.47
CA MET A 2 9.76 29.69 -0.68
C MET A 2 11.14 29.37 -1.30
N GLY A 3 12.07 30.34 -1.40
CA GLY A 3 13.40 30.11 -1.98
C GLY A 3 14.21 29.00 -1.28
N LYS A 4 14.19 28.97 0.07
CA LYS A 4 14.90 27.94 0.86
C LYS A 4 14.29 26.54 0.70
N VAL A 5 12.98 26.46 0.45
CA VAL A 5 12.29 25.17 0.23
C VAL A 5 12.67 24.58 -1.13
N VAL A 6 12.79 25.43 -2.15
CA VAL A 6 13.23 25.02 -3.49
C VAL A 6 14.69 24.55 -3.45
N GLU A 7 15.58 25.29 -2.79
CA GLU A 7 16.98 24.86 -2.62
C GLU A 7 17.08 23.50 -1.92
N MET A 8 16.34 23.28 -0.83
CA MET A 8 16.33 21.99 -0.13
C MET A 8 15.85 20.84 -1.02
N TRP A 9 14.87 21.08 -1.89
CA TRP A 9 14.30 20.07 -2.80
C TRP A 9 15.30 19.57 -3.85
N GLU A 10 16.23 20.43 -4.29
CA GLU A 10 17.26 20.09 -5.26
C GLU A 10 18.32 19.14 -4.68
N TYR A 11 18.58 19.20 -3.38
CA TYR A 11 19.52 18.31 -2.69
C TYR A 11 18.96 16.92 -2.41
N LEU A 12 17.64 16.73 -2.49
CA LEU A 12 17.01 15.43 -2.25
C LEU A 12 17.19 14.49 -3.44
N THR A 13 17.50 13.24 -3.15
CA THR A 13 17.49 12.17 -4.15
C THR A 13 16.06 11.94 -4.69
N PRO A 14 15.91 11.35 -5.90
CA PRO A 14 14.59 10.99 -6.41
C PRO A 14 13.78 10.09 -5.46
N PHE A 15 14.46 9.24 -4.70
CA PHE A 15 13.87 8.38 -3.66
C PHE A 15 13.31 9.21 -2.50
N GLU A 16 14.08 10.16 -1.98
CA GLU A 16 13.63 11.01 -0.86
C GLU A 16 12.49 11.94 -1.27
N ARG A 17 12.56 12.54 -2.47
CA ARG A 17 11.47 13.38 -2.99
C ARG A 17 10.15 12.61 -3.09
N HIS A 18 10.22 11.38 -3.55
CA HIS A 18 9.08 10.47 -3.64
C HIS A 18 8.54 10.08 -2.26
N ASP A 19 9.42 9.74 -1.32
CA ASP A 19 9.03 9.47 0.07
C ASP A 19 8.31 10.69 0.70
N TYR A 20 8.82 11.92 0.52
CA TYR A 20 8.15 13.13 1.03
C TYR A 20 6.80 13.37 0.36
N PHE A 21 6.72 13.25 -0.96
CA PHE A 21 5.45 13.31 -1.68
C PHE A 21 4.43 12.36 -1.05
N ASN A 22 4.80 11.10 -0.84
CA ASN A 22 3.94 10.09 -0.23
C ASN A 22 3.57 10.40 1.21
N ILE A 23 4.49 10.90 2.04
CA ILE A 23 4.16 11.33 3.41
C ILE A 23 3.05 12.40 3.37
N PHE A 24 3.19 13.42 2.54
CA PHE A 24 2.21 14.52 2.48
C PHE A 24 0.88 14.08 1.87
N THR A 25 0.88 13.28 0.80
CA THR A 25 -0.35 12.86 0.12
C THR A 25 -1.07 11.73 0.83
N LEU A 26 -0.36 10.74 1.38
CA LEU A 26 -0.98 9.63 2.12
C LEU A 26 -1.49 10.04 3.49
N THR A 27 -1.00 11.13 4.09
CA THR A 27 -1.52 11.60 5.41
C THR A 27 -3.04 11.82 5.38
N PRO A 28 -3.60 12.69 4.53
CA PRO A 28 -5.05 12.89 4.47
C PRO A 28 -5.80 11.63 4.02
N VAL A 29 -5.23 10.82 3.12
CA VAL A 29 -5.85 9.54 2.71
C VAL A 29 -5.93 8.56 3.89
N SER A 30 -4.87 8.44 4.69
CA SER A 30 -4.81 7.54 5.84
C SER A 30 -5.79 7.96 6.93
N VAL A 31 -5.88 9.27 7.21
CA VAL A 31 -6.89 9.81 8.14
C VAL A 31 -8.30 9.53 7.63
N MET A 32 -8.56 9.79 6.34
CA MET A 32 -9.86 9.53 5.74
C MET A 32 -10.20 8.03 5.75
N CYS A 33 -9.22 7.15 5.54
CA CYS A 33 -9.39 5.71 5.62
C CYS A 33 -9.87 5.28 7.01
N LEU A 34 -9.25 5.80 8.07
CA LEU A 34 -9.65 5.49 9.45
C LEU A 34 -11.08 5.98 9.74
N LEU A 35 -11.43 7.19 9.30
CA LEU A 35 -12.77 7.74 9.49
C LEU A 35 -13.83 6.99 8.68
N ALA A 36 -13.49 6.57 7.45
CA ALA A 36 -14.42 5.91 6.51
C ALA A 36 -14.81 4.49 6.93
N VAL A 37 -14.10 3.88 7.88
CA VAL A 37 -14.51 2.61 8.50
C VAL A 37 -15.90 2.78 9.12
N GLU A 38 -16.05 3.80 9.97
CA GLU A 38 -17.30 4.11 10.66
C GLU A 38 -18.24 4.98 9.83
N ARG A 39 -17.70 5.80 8.91
CA ARG A 39 -18.45 6.81 8.16
C ARG A 39 -18.61 6.41 6.70
N ALA A 40 -19.71 5.73 6.38
CA ALA A 40 -19.98 5.22 5.03
C ALA A 40 -19.99 6.31 3.95
N GLU A 41 -20.42 7.53 4.29
CA GLU A 41 -20.48 8.67 3.39
C GLU A 41 -19.08 9.12 2.91
N LEU A 42 -18.02 8.82 3.67
CA LEU A 42 -16.64 9.18 3.30
C LEU A 42 -15.99 8.16 2.34
N ARG A 43 -16.53 6.95 2.21
CA ARG A 43 -15.87 5.84 1.48
C ARG A 43 -15.68 6.15 0.00
N ARG A 44 -16.71 6.72 -0.65
CA ARG A 44 -16.60 7.07 -2.08
C ARG A 44 -15.55 8.15 -2.30
N LEU A 45 -15.50 9.16 -1.44
CA LEU A 45 -14.48 10.21 -1.52
C LEU A 45 -13.09 9.63 -1.28
N LEU A 46 -12.93 8.74 -0.29
CA LEU A 46 -11.69 8.02 -0.04
C LEU A 46 -11.21 7.28 -1.29
N PHE A 47 -12.09 6.54 -1.97
CA PHE A 47 -11.71 5.79 -3.16
C PHE A 47 -11.29 6.70 -4.31
N ILE A 48 -11.99 7.81 -4.53
CA ILE A 48 -11.60 8.78 -5.58
C ILE A 48 -10.24 9.40 -5.25
N CYS A 49 -10.04 9.86 -4.01
CA CYS A 49 -8.78 10.43 -3.56
C CYS A 49 -7.63 9.42 -3.68
N PHE A 50 -7.87 8.17 -3.29
CA PHE A 50 -6.86 7.12 -3.40
C PHE A 50 -6.55 6.78 -4.86
N ALA A 51 -7.55 6.67 -5.74
CA ALA A 51 -7.34 6.44 -7.17
C ALA A 51 -6.45 7.54 -7.78
N LEU A 52 -6.74 8.80 -7.49
CA LEU A 52 -5.98 9.94 -7.98
C LEU A 52 -4.54 9.93 -7.45
N TYR A 53 -4.36 9.64 -6.16
CA TYR A 53 -3.04 9.44 -5.57
C TYR A 53 -2.26 8.33 -6.27
N THR A 54 -2.84 7.14 -6.44
CA THR A 54 -2.18 5.99 -7.06
C THR A 54 -1.80 6.26 -8.51
N LEU A 55 -2.65 6.99 -9.26
CA LEU A 55 -2.33 7.42 -10.64
C LEU A 55 -1.15 8.39 -10.67
N ALA A 56 -1.11 9.36 -9.76
CA ALA A 56 0.02 10.29 -9.64
C ALA A 56 1.31 9.54 -9.26
N ASP A 57 1.22 8.59 -8.34
CA ASP A 57 2.36 7.78 -7.90
C ASP A 57 2.90 6.88 -9.02
N CYS A 58 2.01 6.26 -9.80
CA CYS A 58 2.38 5.55 -11.03
C CYS A 58 3.13 6.45 -12.01
N GLY A 59 2.60 7.65 -12.27
CA GLY A 59 3.26 8.63 -13.14
C GLY A 59 4.66 8.98 -12.65
N TRP A 60 4.83 9.18 -11.34
CA TRP A 60 6.12 9.44 -10.73
C TRP A 60 7.10 8.28 -10.93
N ILE A 61 6.68 7.03 -10.64
CA ILE A 61 7.53 5.84 -10.76
C ILE A 61 7.92 5.58 -12.22
N VAL A 62 7.04 5.87 -13.18
CA VAL A 62 7.35 5.75 -14.61
C VAL A 62 8.43 6.75 -15.02
N VAL A 63 8.33 8.00 -14.56
CA VAL A 63 9.32 9.06 -14.87
C VAL A 63 10.63 8.86 -14.12
N ALA A 64 10.58 8.36 -12.89
CA ALA A 64 11.73 8.21 -12.00
C ALA A 64 11.77 6.81 -11.35
N PRO A 65 12.01 5.73 -12.12
CA PRO A 65 11.90 4.35 -11.61
C PRO A 65 12.87 3.99 -10.48
N LYS A 66 13.93 4.78 -10.27
CA LYS A 66 14.85 4.66 -9.14
C LYS A 66 14.31 5.23 -7.83
N SER A 67 13.13 5.86 -7.84
CA SER A 67 12.48 6.38 -6.63
C SER A 67 11.99 5.26 -5.70
N VAL A 68 11.90 4.03 -6.21
CA VAL A 68 11.49 2.84 -5.45
C VAL A 68 12.44 1.68 -5.75
N LYS A 69 12.45 0.65 -4.88
CA LYS A 69 13.37 -0.49 -5.01
C LYS A 69 12.97 -1.50 -6.10
N ASP A 70 11.67 -1.72 -6.26
CA ASP A 70 11.07 -2.66 -7.21
C ASP A 70 9.95 -1.94 -7.97
N SER A 71 10.32 -1.11 -8.95
CA SER A 71 9.37 -0.28 -9.69
C SER A 71 8.35 -1.11 -10.46
N SER A 72 8.77 -2.20 -11.08
CA SER A 72 7.88 -3.08 -11.84
C SER A 72 6.87 -3.79 -10.91
N GLY A 73 7.35 -4.31 -9.77
CA GLY A 73 6.46 -4.90 -8.77
C GLY A 73 5.44 -3.90 -8.22
N ILE A 74 5.86 -2.66 -7.94
CA ILE A 74 4.95 -1.62 -7.43
C ILE A 74 3.95 -1.16 -8.49
N LEU A 75 4.36 -1.01 -9.76
CA LEU A 75 3.44 -0.65 -10.84
C LEU A 75 2.38 -1.75 -11.07
N LEU A 76 2.76 -3.02 -11.02
CA LEU A 76 1.80 -4.13 -11.06
C LEU A 76 0.83 -4.08 -9.87
N HIS A 77 1.35 -3.82 -8.66
CA HIS A 77 0.53 -3.65 -7.47
C HIS A 77 -0.50 -2.53 -7.64
N HIS A 78 -0.08 -1.36 -8.14
CA HIS A 78 -0.98 -0.23 -8.38
C HIS A 78 -2.03 -0.51 -9.44
N ALA A 79 -1.66 -1.19 -10.53
CA ALA A 79 -2.62 -1.60 -11.56
C ALA A 79 -3.71 -2.50 -10.95
N LEU A 80 -3.33 -3.50 -10.14
CA LEU A 80 -4.26 -4.38 -9.45
C LEU A 80 -5.10 -3.64 -8.39
N ALA A 81 -4.49 -2.72 -7.64
CA ALA A 81 -5.19 -1.91 -6.64
C ALA A 81 -6.24 -1.01 -7.29
N LEU A 82 -5.94 -0.37 -8.42
CA LEU A 82 -6.88 0.45 -9.18
C LEU A 82 -8.05 -0.38 -9.75
N LEU A 83 -7.76 -1.57 -10.30
CA LEU A 83 -8.80 -2.50 -10.77
C LEU A 83 -9.72 -2.94 -9.62
N LEU A 84 -9.13 -3.29 -8.47
CA LEU A 84 -9.86 -3.66 -7.27
C LEU A 84 -10.76 -2.52 -6.77
N LEU A 85 -10.22 -1.30 -6.76
CA LEU A 85 -10.91 -0.08 -6.30
C LEU A 85 -12.07 0.33 -7.19
N GLY A 86 -12.03 -0.01 -8.47
CA GLY A 86 -13.13 0.20 -9.41
C GLY A 86 -14.44 -0.46 -8.93
N VAL A 87 -14.35 -1.63 -8.28
CA VAL A 87 -15.52 -2.36 -7.79
C VAL A 87 -16.30 -1.57 -6.72
N PRO A 88 -15.73 -1.17 -5.56
CA PRO A 88 -16.47 -0.41 -4.57
C PRO A 88 -16.85 1.01 -4.99
N ILE A 89 -16.22 1.57 -6.05
CA ILE A 89 -16.66 2.83 -6.67
C ILE A 89 -17.97 2.65 -7.44
N LEU A 90 -18.09 1.56 -8.20
CA LEU A 90 -19.25 1.25 -9.04
C LEU A 90 -20.37 0.54 -8.26
N TYR A 91 -20.00 -0.22 -7.22
CA TYR A 91 -20.86 -1.08 -6.43
C TYR A 91 -20.65 -0.79 -4.93
N PRO A 92 -21.35 0.23 -4.38
CA PRO A 92 -21.15 0.72 -3.02
C PRO A 92 -21.37 -0.34 -1.92
N GLU A 93 -22.07 -1.43 -2.20
CA GLU A 93 -22.25 -2.56 -1.29
C GLU A 93 -20.91 -3.22 -0.89
N TYR A 94 -19.87 -3.12 -1.73
CA TYR A 94 -18.52 -3.62 -1.42
C TYR A 94 -17.62 -2.55 -0.78
N SER A 95 -18.13 -1.34 -0.55
CA SER A 95 -17.34 -0.20 -0.03
C SER A 95 -16.72 -0.49 1.34
N PHE A 96 -17.37 -1.26 2.20
CA PHE A 96 -16.79 -1.63 3.48
C PHE A 96 -15.50 -2.44 3.29
N TYR A 97 -15.54 -3.50 2.48
CA TYR A 97 -14.36 -4.32 2.18
C TYR A 97 -13.26 -3.53 1.46
N GLY A 98 -13.64 -2.65 0.53
CA GLY A 98 -12.72 -1.72 -0.11
C GLY A 98 -11.99 -0.82 0.89
N THR A 99 -12.73 -0.28 1.87
CA THR A 99 -12.15 0.59 2.92
C THR A 99 -11.15 -0.16 3.79
N ILE A 100 -11.48 -1.38 4.23
CA ILE A 100 -10.54 -2.21 5.01
C ILE A 100 -9.31 -2.56 4.17
N THR A 101 -9.47 -2.81 2.87
CA THR A 101 -8.34 -3.09 1.97
C THR A 101 -7.36 -1.92 1.90
N LEU A 102 -7.87 -0.68 1.85
CA LEU A 102 -7.06 0.54 1.83
C LEU A 102 -6.35 0.86 3.15
N SER A 103 -6.66 0.16 4.25
CA SER A 103 -5.91 0.31 5.50
C SER A 103 -4.42 -0.01 5.34
N VAL A 104 -4.03 -0.77 4.31
CA VAL A 104 -2.63 -1.03 3.96
C VAL A 104 -1.83 0.26 3.74
N GLU A 105 -2.47 1.34 3.31
CA GLU A 105 -1.79 2.61 3.08
C GLU A 105 -1.36 3.29 4.37
N LEU A 106 -2.05 3.03 5.48
CA LEU A 106 -1.56 3.43 6.80
C LEU A 106 -0.24 2.72 7.11
N ASN A 107 -0.11 1.44 6.74
CA ASN A 107 1.15 0.70 6.91
C ASN A 107 2.26 1.26 6.01
N THR A 108 1.96 1.61 4.76
CA THR A 108 2.89 2.28 3.84
C THR A 108 3.32 3.65 4.38
N TRP A 109 2.37 4.47 4.84
CA TRP A 109 2.64 5.77 5.44
C TRP A 109 3.53 5.66 6.69
N LEU A 110 3.25 4.71 7.59
CA LEU A 110 4.10 4.45 8.77
C LEU A 110 5.52 4.04 8.37
N LEU A 111 5.64 3.16 7.36
CA LEU A 111 6.93 2.70 6.84
C LEU A 111 7.77 3.83 6.25
N ILE A 112 7.15 4.74 5.51
CA ILE A 112 7.85 5.85 4.87
C ILE A 112 8.20 6.89 5.93
N THR A 113 7.24 7.31 6.75
CA THR A 113 7.41 8.32 7.81
C THR A 113 8.57 7.97 8.74
N LYS A 114 8.64 6.71 9.21
CA LYS A 114 9.70 6.31 10.15
C LYS A 114 11.13 6.34 9.58
N ARG A 115 11.30 6.39 8.25
CA ARG A 115 12.62 6.54 7.62
C ARG A 115 13.17 7.96 7.78
N HIS A 116 12.27 8.94 7.92
CA HIS A 116 12.60 10.36 7.94
C HIS A 116 12.52 10.98 9.35
N VAL A 117 12.12 10.20 10.36
CA VAL A 117 12.09 10.63 11.76
C VAL A 117 13.39 10.25 12.48
N PHE A 118 14.18 11.26 12.84
CA PHE A 118 15.44 11.08 13.57
C PHE A 118 15.28 11.09 15.11
N TRP A 119 14.17 11.62 15.62
CA TRP A 119 13.90 11.66 17.06
C TRP A 119 13.57 10.26 17.59
N ARG A 120 14.50 9.70 18.39
CA ARG A 120 14.46 8.28 18.85
C ARG A 120 13.13 7.85 19.48
N PRO A 121 12.53 8.57 20.44
CA PRO A 121 11.28 8.14 21.08
C PRO A 121 10.13 7.98 20.07
N LEU A 122 9.91 8.98 19.21
CA LEU A 122 8.87 8.90 18.18
C LEU A 122 9.17 7.82 17.14
N ARG A 123 10.43 7.63 16.76
CA ARG A 123 10.82 6.56 15.84
C ARG A 123 10.47 5.18 16.40
N LEU A 124 10.68 4.93 17.70
CA LEU A 124 10.30 3.67 18.34
C LEU A 124 8.78 3.44 18.30
N VAL A 125 7.99 4.48 18.54
CA VAL A 125 6.53 4.42 18.43
C VAL A 125 6.11 4.09 17.00
N LEU A 126 6.66 4.78 16.00
CA LEU A 126 6.37 4.51 14.59
C LEU A 126 6.82 3.12 14.15
N ASP A 127 7.95 2.63 14.65
CA ASP A 127 8.41 1.26 14.40
C ASP A 127 7.41 0.24 14.97
N ALA A 128 6.97 0.40 16.22
CA ALA A 128 5.99 -0.47 16.84
C ALA A 128 4.65 -0.45 16.07
N LEU A 129 4.13 0.73 15.76
CA LEU A 129 2.90 0.89 14.97
C LEU A 129 3.03 0.25 13.59
N PHE A 130 4.17 0.42 12.93
CA PHE A 130 4.44 -0.21 11.64
C PHE A 130 4.39 -1.73 11.75
N TYR A 131 5.08 -2.35 12.70
CA TYR A 131 5.12 -3.81 12.81
C TYR A 131 3.78 -4.40 13.24
N VAL A 132 3.06 -3.75 14.16
CA VAL A 132 1.72 -4.17 14.57
C VAL A 132 0.75 -4.10 13.40
N SER A 133 0.67 -2.94 12.72
CA SER A 133 -0.20 -2.77 11.55
C SER A 133 0.19 -3.72 10.41
N TRP A 134 1.48 -3.98 10.20
CA TRP A 134 1.97 -4.90 9.19
C TRP A 134 1.46 -6.32 9.41
N VAL A 135 1.58 -6.86 10.64
CA VAL A 135 1.05 -8.19 10.98
C VAL A 135 -0.47 -8.23 10.82
N VAL A 136 -1.18 -7.28 11.43
CA VAL A 136 -2.64 -7.26 11.41
C VAL A 136 -3.18 -7.15 9.98
N ILE A 137 -2.71 -6.18 9.21
CA ILE A 137 -3.24 -5.94 7.87
C ILE A 137 -2.84 -7.06 6.92
N ARG A 138 -1.55 -7.41 6.84
CA ARG A 138 -1.07 -8.31 5.80
C ARG A 138 -1.32 -9.79 6.09
N LEU A 139 -1.27 -10.19 7.37
CA LEU A 139 -1.39 -11.61 7.74
C LEU A 139 -2.80 -11.98 8.20
N ILE A 140 -3.62 -11.03 8.63
CA ILE A 140 -4.99 -11.30 9.11
C ILE A 140 -6.01 -10.71 8.14
N PHE A 141 -5.99 -9.40 7.91
CA PHE A 141 -7.05 -8.75 7.12
C PHE A 141 -7.03 -9.16 5.66
N TYR A 142 -5.88 -9.23 5.00
CA TYR A 142 -5.79 -9.58 3.59
C TYR A 142 -6.33 -10.99 3.27
N PRO A 143 -5.90 -12.06 3.98
CA PRO A 143 -6.48 -13.39 3.81
C PRO A 143 -7.98 -13.43 4.14
N TYR A 144 -8.42 -12.72 5.18
CA TYR A 144 -9.84 -12.60 5.51
C TYR A 144 -10.64 -11.91 4.39
N LEU A 145 -10.14 -10.80 3.85
CA LEU A 145 -10.81 -10.08 2.76
C LEU A 145 -10.89 -10.93 1.48
N LEU A 146 -9.83 -11.68 1.17
CA LEU A 146 -9.86 -12.64 0.06
C LEU A 146 -10.98 -13.65 0.24
N SER A 147 -11.14 -14.26 1.42
CA SER A 147 -12.22 -15.22 1.65
C SER A 147 -13.61 -14.57 1.55
N ARG A 148 -13.77 -13.33 2.04
CA ARG A 148 -15.02 -12.57 1.87
C ARG A 148 -15.35 -12.32 0.40
N PHE A 149 -14.38 -11.92 -0.42
CA PHE A 149 -14.60 -11.70 -1.84
C PHE A 149 -14.87 -13.00 -2.62
N VAL A 150 -14.28 -14.13 -2.21
CA VAL A 150 -14.64 -15.45 -2.77
C VAL A 150 -16.11 -15.76 -2.50
N LEU A 151 -16.60 -15.54 -1.28
CA LEU A 151 -18.02 -15.73 -0.95
C LEU A 151 -18.93 -14.81 -1.76
N CYS A 152 -18.57 -13.53 -1.89
CA CYS A 152 -19.32 -12.59 -2.74
C CYS A 152 -19.35 -13.01 -4.22
N ALA A 153 -18.26 -13.57 -4.73
CA ALA A 153 -18.22 -14.10 -6.09
C ALA A 153 -19.10 -15.35 -6.25
N MET A 154 -19.06 -16.28 -5.29
CA MET A 154 -19.91 -17.47 -5.28
C MET A 154 -21.40 -17.10 -5.27
N GLU A 155 -21.80 -16.13 -4.45
CA GLU A 155 -23.18 -15.63 -4.41
C GLU A 155 -23.66 -15.13 -5.79
N LYS A 156 -22.81 -14.40 -6.53
CA LYS A 156 -23.15 -13.95 -7.90
C LYS A 156 -23.26 -15.10 -8.88
N LEU A 157 -22.43 -16.14 -8.74
CA LEU A 157 -22.51 -17.34 -9.57
C LEU A 157 -23.80 -18.14 -9.29
N GLU A 158 -24.20 -18.27 -8.03
CA GLU A 158 -25.47 -18.91 -7.63
C GLU A 158 -26.69 -18.16 -8.18
N GLN A 159 -26.61 -16.82 -8.22
CA GLN A 159 -27.59 -15.95 -8.86
C GLN A 159 -27.54 -15.97 -10.40
N GLN A 160 -26.66 -16.79 -11.00
CA GLN A 160 -26.43 -16.88 -12.46
C GLN A 160 -25.97 -15.55 -13.10
N ILE A 161 -25.30 -14.69 -12.33
CA ILE A 161 -24.76 -13.40 -12.80
C ILE A 161 -23.27 -13.55 -13.11
N TYR A 162 -22.95 -13.94 -14.34
CA TYR A 162 -21.57 -14.26 -14.77
C TYR A 162 -20.74 -13.05 -15.23
N THR A 163 -21.36 -11.88 -15.40
CA THR A 163 -20.69 -10.67 -15.92
C THR A 163 -20.34 -9.68 -14.82
N HIS A 164 -20.66 -9.97 -13.55
CA HIS A 164 -20.44 -9.04 -12.46
C HIS A 164 -18.94 -8.85 -12.17
N PRO A 165 -18.40 -7.61 -12.12
CA PRO A 165 -16.96 -7.38 -11.93
C PRO A 165 -16.38 -7.97 -10.63
N VAL A 166 -17.21 -8.16 -9.60
CA VAL A 166 -16.81 -8.82 -8.34
C VAL A 166 -16.22 -10.22 -8.56
N LEU A 167 -16.59 -10.92 -9.64
CA LEU A 167 -16.07 -12.24 -9.97
C LEU A 167 -14.55 -12.24 -10.24
N LEU A 168 -13.99 -11.09 -10.64
CA LEU A 168 -12.56 -10.93 -10.87
C LEU A 168 -11.80 -10.54 -9.61
N VAL A 169 -12.50 -10.05 -8.57
CA VAL A 169 -11.87 -9.56 -7.34
C VAL A 169 -11.07 -10.64 -6.61
N PRO A 170 -11.54 -11.89 -6.43
CA PRO A 170 -10.73 -12.94 -5.83
C PRO A 170 -9.40 -13.17 -6.54
N ILE A 171 -9.36 -13.03 -7.88
CA ILE A 171 -8.13 -13.18 -8.66
C ILE A 171 -7.16 -12.04 -8.32
N TYR A 172 -7.63 -10.78 -8.38
CA TYR A 172 -6.80 -9.62 -8.04
C TYR A 172 -6.30 -9.67 -6.59
N MET A 173 -7.18 -9.99 -5.65
CA MET A 173 -6.83 -10.13 -4.23
C MET A 173 -5.86 -11.27 -3.98
N SER A 174 -5.96 -12.39 -4.69
CA SER A 174 -5.00 -13.49 -4.57
C SER A 174 -3.60 -13.06 -4.99
N ILE A 175 -3.48 -12.32 -6.10
CA ILE A 175 -2.19 -11.78 -6.56
C ILE A 175 -1.66 -10.76 -5.55
N LEU A 176 -2.50 -9.85 -5.06
CA LEU A 176 -2.11 -8.89 -4.04
C LEU A 176 -1.64 -9.58 -2.74
N CYS A 177 -2.38 -10.57 -2.24
CA CYS A 177 -1.98 -11.39 -1.09
C CYS A 177 -0.62 -12.06 -1.30
N PHE A 178 -0.38 -12.63 -2.49
CA PHE A 178 0.91 -13.23 -2.83
C PHE A 178 2.04 -12.20 -2.79
N MET A 179 1.83 -11.00 -3.36
CA MET A 179 2.82 -9.92 -3.32
C MET A 179 3.09 -9.46 -1.89
N GLN A 180 2.06 -9.34 -1.05
CA GLN A 180 2.21 -9.01 0.36
C GLN A 180 3.03 -10.07 1.10
N PHE A 181 2.79 -11.37 0.83
CA PHE A 181 3.56 -12.46 1.39
C PHE A 181 5.02 -12.43 0.93
N LYS A 182 5.29 -12.22 -0.37
CA LYS A 182 6.64 -12.05 -0.92
C LYS A 182 7.42 -10.95 -0.17
N TRP A 183 6.83 -9.76 -0.05
CA TRP A 183 7.49 -8.64 0.65
C TRP A 183 7.66 -8.88 2.15
N THR A 184 6.71 -9.57 2.78
CA THR A 184 6.84 -10.03 4.17
C THR A 184 8.03 -10.97 4.33
N TRP A 185 8.20 -11.93 3.42
CA TRP A 185 9.33 -12.84 3.42
C TRP A 185 10.66 -12.12 3.26
N GLU A 186 10.73 -11.10 2.39
CA GLU A 186 11.94 -10.27 2.21
C GLU A 186 12.32 -9.50 3.50
N ILE A 187 11.34 -8.96 4.21
CA ILE A 187 11.55 -8.27 5.50
C ILE A 187 12.07 -9.26 6.54
N VAL A 188 11.44 -10.43 6.67
CA VAL A 188 11.84 -11.50 7.60
C VAL A 188 13.26 -11.97 7.31
N LYS A 189 13.56 -12.29 6.05
CA LYS A 189 14.90 -12.73 5.62
C LYS A 189 15.97 -11.69 5.95
N LYS A 190 15.69 -10.40 5.70
CA LYS A 190 16.64 -9.32 5.98
C LYS A 190 16.91 -9.12 7.47
N ASN A 191 15.88 -9.23 8.31
CA ASN A 191 15.96 -8.84 9.72
C ASN A 191 16.27 -10.00 10.68
N ILE A 192 15.89 -11.24 10.34
CA ILE A 192 16.02 -12.41 11.23
C ILE A 192 17.17 -13.31 10.80
N ILE A 193 17.27 -13.61 9.50
CA ILE A 193 18.23 -14.60 8.98
C ILE A 193 19.63 -13.96 8.78
N GLY A 194 19.71 -12.63 8.81
CA GLY A 194 20.95 -11.89 8.55
C GLY A 194 21.31 -11.87 7.06
N ARG A 195 22.11 -10.89 6.64
CA ARG A 195 22.78 -10.97 5.34
C ARG A 195 23.91 -11.97 5.48
N PRO A 196 24.09 -12.93 4.54
CA PRO A 196 25.36 -13.64 4.48
C PRO A 196 26.48 -12.61 4.37
N GLN A 197 27.44 -12.68 5.30
CA GLN A 197 28.65 -11.85 5.24
C GLN A 197 29.28 -12.08 3.86
N PRO A 198 29.66 -11.02 3.12
CA PRO A 198 30.40 -11.21 1.88
C PRO A 198 31.64 -12.03 2.21
N VAL A 199 31.78 -13.20 1.57
CA VAL A 199 32.99 -14.01 1.67
C VAL A 199 34.12 -13.13 1.19
N GLU A 200 35.03 -12.73 2.09
CA GLU A 200 36.24 -12.01 1.73
C GLU A 200 36.93 -12.80 0.62
N ARG A 201 36.99 -12.22 -0.58
CA ARG A 201 37.90 -12.72 -1.60
C ARG A 201 39.29 -12.51 -1.04
N LYS A 202 39.92 -13.60 -0.60
CA LYS A 202 41.36 -13.63 -0.38
C LYS A 202 42.01 -13.27 -1.73
N THR A 203 42.40 -12.02 -1.88
CA THR A 203 43.35 -11.59 -2.90
C THR A 203 44.69 -12.21 -2.52
N GLY A 204 45.02 -13.33 -3.16
CA GLY A 204 46.37 -13.87 -3.19
C GLY A 204 47.23 -13.11 -4.18
#